data_AF-A0A1V5XBM9-F1
#
_entry.id   AF-A0A1V5XBM9-F1
#
_cell.length_a   1.000
_cell.length_b   1.000
_cell.length_c   1.000
_cell.angle_alpha   90.00
_cell.angle_beta   90.00
_cell.angle_gamma   90.00
#
_symmetry.space_group_name_H-M   'P 1'
#
loop_
_entity.id
_entity.type
_entity.pdbx_description
1 polymer ?
#
loop_
_entity_poly.entity_id
_entity_poly.type
_entity_poly.pdbx_seq_one_letter_code
_entity_poly.pdbx_strand_id
1 'polypeptide(L)'
;MDNTMFELADKLRSLREEKDDYTAMLKDINTEIEATVRELSDAMAEAECPNFTRGDRMYILTTTTRWSAEPERKDDLYTVLRKNGYDHLFSVNHQTLASFVKEQVQETADANGETHVPEWLAGLVKSYDDIGIAMRKATKK
;
A
#
# COMPACT_ATOMS: atom_id res chain seq x y z
N MET A 1 46.80 13.41 -6.38
CA MET A 1 45.34 13.28 -6.18
C MET A 1 45.15 12.32 -5.03
N ASP A 2 44.28 12.65 -4.08
CA ASP A 2 44.20 12.00 -2.77
C ASP A 2 43.59 10.60 -2.90
N ASN A 3 44.34 9.56 -2.53
CA ASN A 3 43.98 8.14 -2.74
C ASN A 3 42.64 7.79 -2.07
N THR A 4 42.36 8.44 -0.93
CA THR A 4 41.12 8.34 -0.17
C THR A 4 39.88 8.72 -0.99
N MET A 5 39.99 9.69 -1.90
CA MET A 5 38.86 10.15 -2.71
C MET A 5 38.43 9.09 -3.73
N PHE A 6 39.40 8.38 -4.33
CA PHE A 6 39.12 7.33 -5.31
C PHE A 6 38.56 6.08 -4.64
N GLU A 7 39.12 5.66 -3.50
CA GLU A 7 38.60 4.54 -2.70
C GLU A 7 37.14 4.78 -2.25
N LEU A 8 36.83 6.00 -1.81
CA LEU A 8 35.45 6.37 -1.44
C LEU A 8 34.52 6.39 -2.66
N ALA A 9 35.00 6.82 -3.83
CA ALA A 9 34.21 6.82 -5.05
C ALA A 9 33.88 5.40 -5.52
N ASP A 10 34.86 4.49 -5.49
CA ASP A 10 34.66 3.08 -5.84
C ASP A 10 33.71 2.39 -4.85
N LYS A 11 33.85 2.67 -3.55
CA LYS A 11 32.94 2.17 -2.51
C LYS A 11 31.52 2.70 -2.71
N LEU A 12 31.36 3.99 -3.02
CA LEU A 12 30.04 4.58 -3.27
C LEU A 12 29.37 3.95 -4.49
N ARG A 13 30.13 3.67 -5.56
CA ARG A 13 29.60 2.97 -6.73
C ARG A 13 29.11 1.58 -6.37
N SER A 14 29.94 0.77 -5.71
CA SER A 14 29.59 -0.60 -5.33
C SER A 14 28.35 -0.65 -4.42
N LEU A 15 28.23 0.27 -3.45
CA LEU A 15 27.04 0.36 -2.60
C LEU A 15 25.77 0.74 -3.36
N ARG A 16 25.87 1.54 -4.42
CA ARG A 16 24.72 1.89 -5.27
C ARG A 16 24.28 0.71 -6.13
N GLU A 17 25.23 0.00 -6.72
CA GLU A 17 24.97 -1.22 -7.49
C GLU A 17 24.28 -2.28 -6.60
N GLU A 18 24.81 -2.54 -5.41
CA GLU A 18 24.22 -3.51 -4.47
C GLU A 18 22.80 -3.09 -4.03
N LYS A 19 22.59 -1.79 -3.79
CA LYS A 19 21.26 -1.25 -3.48
C LYS A 19 20.28 -1.49 -4.63
N ASP A 20 20.71 -1.25 -5.86
CA ASP A 20 19.86 -1.42 -7.04
C ASP A 20 19.49 -2.90 -7.23
N ASP A 21 20.42 -3.82 -6.99
CA ASP A 21 20.18 -5.27 -7.00
C ASP A 21 19.17 -5.69 -5.91
N TYR A 22 19.33 -5.24 -4.67
CA TYR A 22 18.34 -5.51 -3.61
C TYR A 22 16.97 -4.92 -3.94
N THR A 23 16.94 -3.74 -4.58
CA THR A 23 15.68 -3.10 -4.97
C THR A 23 14.96 -3.93 -6.05
N ALA A 24 15.71 -4.49 -6.99
CA ALA A 24 15.18 -5.41 -7.99
C ALA A 24 14.64 -6.70 -7.34
N MET A 25 15.43 -7.34 -6.47
CA MET A 25 14.98 -8.56 -5.76
C MET A 25 13.74 -8.31 -4.89
N LEU A 26 13.67 -7.16 -4.21
CA LEU A 26 12.49 -6.78 -3.44
C LEU A 26 11.25 -6.61 -4.33
N LYS A 27 11.41 -6.03 -5.52
CA LYS A 27 10.31 -5.90 -6.48
C LYS A 27 9.82 -7.26 -6.95
N ASP A 28 10.74 -8.18 -7.25
CA ASP A 28 10.39 -9.53 -7.70
C ASP A 28 9.66 -10.32 -6.60
N ILE A 29 10.18 -10.29 -5.37
CA ILE A 29 9.53 -10.90 -4.20
C ILE A 29 8.13 -10.31 -3.98
N ASN A 30 7.97 -8.99 -4.05
CA ASN A 30 6.66 -8.36 -3.90
C ASN A 30 5.68 -8.80 -4.98
N THR A 31 6.15 -8.93 -6.23
CA THR A 31 5.33 -9.42 -7.35
C THR A 31 4.87 -10.86 -7.11
N GLU A 32 5.76 -11.72 -6.63
CA GLU A 32 5.45 -13.12 -6.30
C GLU A 32 4.48 -13.23 -5.11
N ILE A 33 4.63 -12.39 -4.09
CA ILE A 33 3.69 -12.30 -2.97
C ILE A 33 2.30 -11.90 -3.47
N GLU A 34 2.20 -10.85 -4.30
CA GLU A 34 0.91 -10.40 -4.84
C GLU A 34 0.22 -11.47 -5.69
N ALA A 35 0.99 -12.19 -6.52
CA ALA A 35 0.46 -13.32 -7.30
C ALA A 35 -0.04 -14.45 -6.38
N THR A 36 0.77 -14.84 -5.39
CA THR A 36 0.42 -15.90 -4.43
C THR A 36 -0.80 -15.53 -3.59
N VAL A 37 -0.92 -14.27 -3.16
CA VAL A 37 -2.08 -13.78 -2.40
C VAL A 37 -3.35 -13.90 -3.25
N ARG A 38 -3.29 -13.53 -4.53
CA ARG A 38 -4.42 -13.65 -5.46
C ARG A 38 -4.84 -15.11 -5.66
N GLU A 39 -3.89 -15.98 -5.96
CA GLU A 39 -4.16 -17.41 -6.16
C GLU A 39 -4.75 -18.04 -4.89
N LEU A 40 -4.22 -17.69 -3.72
CA LEU A 40 -4.73 -18.18 -2.44
C LEU A 40 -6.12 -17.62 -2.14
N SER A 41 -6.39 -16.34 -2.41
CA SER A 41 -7.73 -15.77 -2.21
C SER A 41 -8.77 -16.40 -3.14
N ASP A 42 -8.40 -16.67 -4.39
CA ASP A 42 -9.28 -17.30 -5.37
C ASP A 42 -9.60 -18.75 -4.96
N ALA A 43 -8.58 -19.51 -4.55
CA ALA A 43 -8.76 -20.88 -4.05
C ALA A 43 -9.61 -20.92 -2.76
N MET A 44 -9.42 -19.96 -1.85
CA MET A 44 -10.24 -19.84 -0.65
C MET A 44 -11.69 -19.47 -0.98
N ALA A 45 -11.92 -18.59 -1.96
CA ALA A 45 -13.25 -18.23 -2.41
C ALA A 45 -13.97 -19.41 -3.09
N GLU A 46 -13.28 -20.15 -3.98
CA GLU A 46 -13.83 -21.33 -4.65
C GLU A 46 -14.18 -22.45 -3.65
N ALA A 47 -13.36 -22.63 -2.62
CA ALA A 47 -13.61 -23.60 -1.56
C ALA A 47 -14.61 -23.12 -0.48
N GLU A 48 -15.22 -21.94 -0.65
CA GLU A 48 -16.07 -21.29 0.36
C GLU A 48 -15.42 -21.25 1.76
N CYS A 49 -14.10 -21.09 1.80
CA CYS A 49 -13.28 -21.18 3.00
C CYS A 49 -12.88 -19.78 3.48
N PRO A 50 -13.63 -19.17 4.44
CA PRO A 50 -13.33 -17.81 4.89
C PRO A 50 -12.02 -17.71 5.69
N ASN A 51 -11.60 -18.80 6.34
CA ASN A 51 -10.32 -18.87 7.04
C ASN A 51 -9.86 -20.32 7.25
N PHE A 52 -8.54 -20.52 7.37
CA PHE A 52 -7.96 -21.78 7.80
C PHE A 52 -6.72 -21.57 8.64
N THR A 53 -6.31 -22.58 9.41
CA THR A 53 -5.07 -22.57 10.19
C THR A 53 -4.11 -23.61 9.67
N ARG A 54 -2.86 -23.22 9.44
CA ARG A 54 -1.77 -24.11 9.02
C ARG A 54 -0.51 -23.75 9.80
N GLY A 55 0.01 -24.71 10.57
CA GLY A 55 1.15 -24.47 11.46
C GLY A 55 0.77 -23.52 12.60
N ASP A 56 1.55 -22.46 12.79
CA ASP A 56 1.33 -21.42 13.80
C ASP A 56 0.61 -20.18 13.25
N ARG A 57 0.07 -20.25 12.02
CA ARG A 57 -0.60 -19.14 11.34
C ARG A 57 -2.03 -19.47 10.94
N MET A 58 -2.89 -18.48 11.12
CA MET A 58 -4.25 -18.44 10.59
C MET A 58 -4.28 -17.50 9.39
N TYR A 59 -4.89 -17.97 8.30
CA TYR A 59 -5.07 -17.26 7.04
C TYR A 59 -6.56 -16.93 6.91
N ILE A 60 -6.87 -15.66 6.68
CA ILE A 60 -8.24 -15.14 6.67
C ILE A 60 -8.45 -14.40 5.35
N LEU A 61 -9.52 -14.75 4.62
CA LEU A 61 -9.94 -13.99 3.44
C LEU A 61 -10.47 -12.64 3.90
N THR A 62 -9.93 -11.56 3.34
CA THR A 62 -10.30 -10.19 3.70
C THR A 62 -10.64 -9.38 2.47
N THR A 63 -11.70 -8.60 2.56
CA THR A 63 -12.06 -7.57 1.58
C THR A 63 -11.81 -6.21 2.23
N THR A 64 -10.92 -5.42 1.64
CA THR A 64 -10.62 -4.07 2.11
C THR A 64 -10.89 -3.07 1.01
N THR A 65 -11.83 -2.16 1.22
CA THR A 65 -12.01 -1.02 0.31
C THR A 65 -10.80 -0.10 0.41
N ARG A 66 -10.16 0.14 -0.73
CA ARG A 66 -9.02 1.04 -0.89
C ARG A 66 -9.39 2.18 -1.83
N TRP A 67 -8.69 3.30 -1.69
CA TRP A 67 -8.80 4.44 -2.58
C TRP A 67 -7.50 4.67 -3.33
N SER A 68 -7.60 4.99 -4.62
CA SER A 68 -6.47 5.44 -5.44
C SER A 68 -6.84 6.70 -6.20
N ALA A 69 -5.85 7.55 -6.47
CA ALA A 69 -6.02 8.71 -7.34
C ALA A 69 -6.60 8.29 -8.70
N GLU A 70 -7.56 9.06 -9.20
CA GLU A 70 -8.06 8.94 -10.57
C GLU A 70 -6.93 9.30 -11.54
N PRO A 71 -6.45 8.37 -12.41
CA PRO A 71 -5.30 8.63 -13.27
C PRO A 71 -5.41 9.89 -14.14
N GLU A 72 -6.61 10.22 -14.60
CA GLU A 72 -6.87 11.38 -15.47
C GLU A 72 -6.96 12.71 -14.70
N ARG A 73 -7.10 12.67 -13.37
CA ARG A 73 -7.32 13.85 -12.52
C ARG A 73 -6.27 14.00 -11.41
N LYS A 74 -5.07 13.44 -11.62
CA LYS A 74 -3.97 13.50 -10.64
C LYS A 74 -3.54 14.93 -10.32
N ASP A 75 -3.42 15.78 -11.33
CA ASP A 75 -2.99 17.17 -11.14
C ASP A 75 -4.05 18.00 -10.40
N ASP A 76 -5.33 17.76 -10.68
CA ASP A 76 -6.45 18.32 -9.94
C ASP A 76 -6.40 17.87 -8.47
N LEU A 77 -6.21 16.56 -8.23
CA LEU A 77 -6.10 16.00 -6.88
C LEU A 77 -4.98 16.68 -6.09
N TYR A 78 -3.80 16.85 -6.69
CA TYR A 78 -2.68 17.50 -6.02
C TYR A 78 -2.93 18.99 -5.76
N THR A 79 -3.60 19.67 -6.68
CA THR A 79 -3.99 21.08 -6.50
C THR A 79 -4.94 21.23 -5.33
N VAL A 80 -5.96 20.36 -5.26
CA VAL A 80 -6.93 20.38 -4.17
C VAL A 80 -6.30 19.98 -2.84
N LEU A 81 -5.42 18.97 -2.80
CA LEU A 81 -4.70 18.59 -1.58
C LEU A 81 -3.87 19.76 -1.02
N ARG A 82 -3.14 20.47 -1.88
CA ARG A 82 -2.38 21.66 -1.47
C ARG A 82 -3.29 22.79 -0.97
N LYS A 83 -4.40 23.05 -1.67
CA LYS A 83 -5.38 24.06 -1.27
C LYS A 83 -5.99 23.79 0.11
N ASN A 84 -6.16 22.51 0.46
CA ASN A 84 -6.68 22.08 1.76
C ASN A 84 -5.60 21.95 2.86
N GLY A 85 -4.36 22.39 2.61
CA GLY A 85 -3.29 22.40 3.63
C GLY A 85 -2.50 21.09 3.77
N TYR A 86 -2.70 20.14 2.87
CA TYR A 86 -2.04 18.82 2.90
C TYR A 86 -0.72 18.79 2.12
N ASP A 87 0.00 19.90 2.05
CA ASP A 87 1.27 19.99 1.31
C ASP A 87 2.36 19.06 1.90
N HIS A 88 2.25 18.75 3.20
CA HIS A 88 3.13 17.82 3.89
C HIS A 88 3.05 16.37 3.37
N LEU A 89 1.96 15.98 2.69
CA LEU A 89 1.86 14.66 2.06
C LEU A 89 2.87 14.48 0.92
N PHE A 90 3.37 15.57 0.35
CA PHE A 90 4.35 15.54 -0.74
C PHE A 90 5.80 15.63 -0.23
N SER A 91 6.02 15.87 1.07
CA SER A 91 7.36 16.00 1.67
C SER A 91 7.85 14.73 2.39
N VAL A 92 6.99 13.72 2.64
CA VAL A 92 7.37 12.46 3.29
C VAL A 92 6.68 11.23 2.65
N ASN A 93 7.49 10.23 2.26
CA ASN A 93 7.21 8.86 1.76
C ASN A 93 5.88 8.57 1.01
N HIS A 94 6.04 8.05 -0.22
CA HIS A 94 5.07 7.74 -1.29
C HIS A 94 3.92 6.74 -0.98
N GLN A 95 3.83 6.14 0.22
CA GLN A 95 2.75 5.21 0.61
C GLN A 95 1.55 5.85 1.36
N THR A 96 1.50 7.18 1.42
CA THR A 96 0.60 7.97 2.29
C THR A 96 -0.80 8.22 1.74
N LEU A 97 -1.02 8.29 0.42
CA LEU A 97 -2.30 8.79 -0.12
C LEU A 97 -3.50 7.90 0.23
N ALA A 98 -3.40 6.58 0.07
CA ALA A 98 -4.51 5.67 0.36
C ALA A 98 -4.86 5.64 1.86
N SER A 99 -3.83 5.67 2.72
CA SER A 99 -3.99 5.74 4.17
C SER A 99 -4.59 7.07 4.61
N PHE A 100 -4.15 8.17 4.02
CA PHE A 100 -4.67 9.51 4.26
C PHE A 100 -6.15 9.62 3.84
N VAL A 101 -6.50 9.18 2.64
CA VAL A 101 -7.90 9.20 2.18
C VAL A 101 -8.77 8.35 3.10
N LYS A 102 -8.29 7.19 3.56
CA LYS A 102 -8.99 6.36 4.54
C LYS A 102 -9.23 7.10 5.86
N GLU A 103 -8.24 7.80 6.39
CA GLU A 103 -8.36 8.61 7.60
C GLU A 103 -9.41 9.72 7.42
N GLN A 104 -9.35 10.46 6.30
CA GLN A 104 -10.31 11.52 6.00
C GLN A 104 -11.75 11.00 5.86
N VAL A 105 -11.93 9.84 5.22
CA VAL A 105 -13.23 9.16 5.09
C VAL A 105 -13.78 8.71 6.45
N GLN A 106 -12.91 8.31 7.38
CA GLN A 106 -13.30 7.95 8.74
C GLN A 106 -13.69 9.17 9.58
N GLU A 107 -13.06 10.32 9.35
CA GLU A 107 -13.39 11.58 10.02
C GLU A 107 -14.73 12.17 9.54
N THR A 108 -15.15 11.87 8.32
CA THR A 108 -16.45 12.25 7.75
C THR A 108 -17.54 11.20 7.97
N ALA A 109 -17.39 10.33 8.97
CA ALA A 109 -18.43 9.39 9.37
C ALA A 109 -19.63 10.15 9.98
N ASP A 110 -20.81 9.96 9.40
CA ASP A 110 -22.05 10.56 9.92
C ASP A 110 -22.49 9.87 11.23
N ALA A 111 -23.46 10.46 11.94
CA ALA A 111 -24.01 9.93 13.20
C ALA A 111 -24.56 8.48 13.11
N ASN A 112 -24.78 7.99 11.90
CA ASN A 112 -25.23 6.62 11.59
C ASN A 112 -24.08 5.64 11.30
N GLY A 113 -22.82 6.09 11.33
CA GLY A 113 -21.65 5.28 11.02
C GLY A 113 -21.39 5.07 9.52
N GLU A 114 -22.11 5.78 8.65
CA GLU A 114 -21.87 5.76 7.21
C GLU A 114 -20.69 6.69 6.88
N THR A 115 -19.65 6.12 6.28
CA THR A 115 -18.45 6.84 5.85
C THR A 115 -18.59 7.26 4.40
N HIS A 116 -18.46 8.55 4.14
CA HIS A 116 -18.51 9.12 2.80
C HIS A 116 -17.19 9.79 2.44
N VAL A 117 -16.82 9.74 1.16
CA VAL A 117 -15.67 10.51 0.66
C VAL A 117 -15.99 12.00 0.79
N PRO A 118 -15.11 12.81 1.40
CA PRO A 118 -15.31 14.24 1.51
C PRO A 118 -15.60 14.87 0.14
N GLU A 119 -16.50 15.86 0.09
CA GLU A 119 -16.93 16.50 -1.17
C GLU A 119 -15.74 17.03 -1.99
N TRP A 120 -14.72 17.56 -1.33
CA TRP A 120 -13.51 18.07 -1.99
C TRP A 120 -12.63 16.97 -2.60
N LEU A 121 -12.77 15.70 -2.19
CA LEU A 121 -12.11 14.54 -2.78
C LEU A 121 -13.00 13.79 -3.79
N ALA A 122 -14.29 14.11 -3.85
CA ALA A 122 -15.24 13.40 -4.71
C ALA A 122 -14.83 13.50 -6.19
N GLY A 123 -14.77 12.34 -6.86
CA GLY A 123 -14.37 12.22 -8.25
C GLY A 123 -12.88 12.45 -8.53
N LEU A 124 -12.05 12.72 -7.52
CA LEU A 124 -10.58 12.78 -7.63
C LEU A 124 -9.90 11.48 -7.21
N VAL A 125 -10.62 10.64 -6.47
CA VAL A 125 -10.21 9.31 -6.03
C VAL A 125 -11.25 8.28 -6.45
N LYS A 126 -10.79 7.09 -6.85
CA LYS A 126 -11.65 5.92 -7.08
C LYS A 126 -11.53 4.98 -5.89
N SER A 127 -12.64 4.41 -5.45
CA SER A 127 -12.65 3.26 -4.54
C SER A 127 -12.55 1.96 -5.34
N TYR A 128 -11.88 0.96 -4.79
CA TYR A 128 -11.90 -0.41 -5.28
C TYR A 128 -11.78 -1.36 -4.09
N ASP A 129 -12.38 -2.54 -4.20
CA ASP A 129 -12.22 -3.59 -3.20
C ASP A 129 -10.98 -4.42 -3.52
N ASP A 130 -10.09 -4.47 -2.54
CA ASP A 130 -8.88 -5.30 -2.57
C ASP A 130 -9.16 -6.57 -1.77
N ILE A 131 -9.26 -7.70 -2.47
CA ILE A 131 -9.39 -9.01 -1.86
C ILE A 131 -7.98 -9.54 -1.60
N GLY A 132 -7.72 -9.95 -0.37
CA GLY A 132 -6.41 -10.46 0.02
C GLY A 132 -6.48 -11.39 1.22
N ILE A 133 -5.29 -11.79 1.67
CA ILE A 133 -5.12 -12.74 2.77
C ILE A 133 -4.45 -12.06 3.96
N ALA A 134 -5.16 -12.01 5.08
CA ALA A 134 -4.59 -11.60 6.35
C ALA A 134 -3.97 -12.81 7.07
N MET A 135 -2.72 -12.67 7.51
CA MET A 135 -2.05 -13.65 8.36
C MET A 135 -2.08 -13.21 9.82
N ARG A 136 -2.58 -14.06 10.71
CA ARG A 136 -2.54 -13.86 12.17
C ARG A 136 -1.85 -15.03 12.84
N LYS A 137 -1.21 -14.78 13.99
CA LYS A 137 -0.68 -15.86 14.82
C LYS A 137 -1.85 -16.70 15.34
N ALA A 138 -1.76 -18.01 15.16
CA ALA A 138 -2.77 -18.92 15.68
C ALA A 138 -2.67 -18.98 17.22
N THR A 139 -3.78 -18.70 17.90
CA THR A 139 -3.86 -18.92 19.35
C THR A 139 -3.82 -20.43 19.58
N LYS A 140 -2.78 -20.93 20.26
CA LYS A 140 -2.74 -22.34 20.69
C LYS A 140 -3.96 -22.59 21.57
N LYS A 141 -4.83 -23.51 21.15
CA LYS A 141 -5.78 -24.16 22.06
C LYS A 141 -5.04 -25.21 22.88
#